data_AF-A0A8J6C3R0-F1
#
_entry.id   AF-A0A8J6C3R0-F1
#
_cell.length_a   1.000
_cell.length_b   1.000
_cell.length_c   1.000
_cell.angle_alpha   90.00
_cell.angle_beta   90.00
_cell.angle_gamma   90.00
#
_symmetry.space_group_name_H-M   'P 1'
#
loop_
_entity.id
_entity.type
_entity.pdbx_description
1 polymer ?
#
loop_
_entity_poly.entity_id
_entity_poly.type
_entity_poly.pdbx_seq_one_letter_code
_entity_poly.pdbx_strand_id
1 'polypeptide(L)'
;SRAIQRSLAIIRQAQQKKEKKEYCMYYNRFGKCNRGQKCPYIHDPEKVAVCTRFLRGTCKKTDGTCPFSHQVSKDKVSDCHPLTAQPT
;
A
#
# COMPACT_ATOMS: atom_id res chain seq x y z
N SER A 1 25.59 9.22 -29.91
CA SER A 1 25.83 10.61 -29.44
C SER A 1 25.17 10.81 -28.08
N ARG A 2 25.73 11.67 -27.21
CA ARG A 2 25.11 12.00 -25.90
C ARG A 2 23.69 12.58 -26.06
N ALA A 3 23.42 13.29 -27.16
CA ALA A 3 22.11 13.84 -27.48
C ALA A 3 21.05 12.74 -27.66
N ILE A 4 21.36 11.65 -28.39
CA ILE A 4 20.45 10.52 -28.60
C ILE A 4 20.17 9.77 -27.29
N GLN A 5 21.17 9.58 -26.44
CA GLN A 5 20.97 8.91 -25.14
C GLN A 5 20.07 9.73 -24.20
N ARG A 6 20.20 11.06 -24.23
CA ARG A 6 19.32 11.96 -23.45
C ARG A 6 17.87 11.91 -23.93
N SER A 7 17.63 11.91 -25.24
CA SER A 7 16.26 11.85 -25.78
C SER A 7 15.57 10.53 -25.44
N LEU A 8 16.28 9.40 -25.55
CA LEU A 8 15.77 8.08 -25.17
C LEU A 8 15.43 7.99 -23.67
N ALA A 9 16.22 8.62 -22.79
CA ALA A 9 15.94 8.65 -21.36
C ALA A 9 14.66 9.42 -21.02
N ILE A 10 14.39 10.54 -21.72
CA ILE A 10 13.16 11.33 -21.55
C ILE A 10 11.94 10.50 -21.98
N ILE A 11 12.02 9.82 -23.12
CA ILE A 11 10.93 8.96 -23.62
C ILE A 11 10.63 7.83 -22.64
N ARG A 12 11.66 7.14 -22.14
CA ARG A 12 11.49 6.06 -21.13
C ARG A 12 10.87 6.57 -19.83
N GLN A 13 11.29 7.75 -19.34
CA GLN A 13 10.71 8.35 -18.14
C GLN A 13 9.24 8.72 -18.32
N ALA A 14 8.89 9.27 -19.49
CA ALA A 14 7.50 9.58 -19.83
C ALA A 14 6.63 8.32 -19.91
N GLN A 15 7.15 7.23 -20.49
CA GLN A 15 6.47 5.93 -20.52
C GLN A 15 6.26 5.37 -19.11
N GLN A 16 7.30 5.32 -18.27
CA GLN A 16 7.18 4.84 -16.89
C GLN A 16 6.20 5.67 -16.04
N LYS A 17 6.12 7.00 -16.28
CA LYS A 17 5.16 7.87 -15.59
C LYS A 17 3.72 7.59 -16.01
N LYS A 18 3.49 7.21 -17.27
CA LYS A 18 2.16 6.87 -17.80
C LYS A 18 1.62 5.55 -17.24
N GLU A 19 2.51 4.59 -16.97
CA GLU A 19 2.13 3.26 -16.48
C GLU A 19 1.87 3.23 -14.96
N LYS A 20 2.46 4.15 -14.19
CA LYS A 20 2.16 4.27 -12.76
C LYS A 20 0.79 4.88 -12.54
N LYS A 21 -0.24 4.04 -12.46
CA LYS A 21 -1.51 4.42 -11.84
C LYS A 21 -1.24 4.79 -10.39
N GLU A 22 -1.38 6.07 -10.06
CA GLU A 22 -1.14 6.55 -8.69
C GLU A 22 -2.27 6.14 -7.75
N TYR A 23 -1.91 5.81 -6.51
CA TYR A 23 -2.87 5.53 -5.45
C TYR A 23 -3.52 6.82 -4.93
N CYS A 24 -4.79 6.74 -4.54
CA CYS A 24 -5.49 7.89 -4.00
C CYS A 24 -4.92 8.23 -2.61
N MET A 25 -4.25 9.38 -2.49
CA MET A 25 -3.65 9.81 -1.22
C MET A 25 -4.68 9.91 -0.08
N TYR A 26 -5.92 10.35 -0.38
CA TYR A 26 -6.98 10.48 0.62
C TYR A 26 -7.49 9.13 1.11
N TYR A 27 -7.78 8.22 0.17
CA TYR A 27 -8.19 6.86 0.52
C TYR A 27 -7.09 6.14 1.29
N ASN A 28 -5.84 6.23 0.81
CA ASN A 28 -4.69 5.59 1.44
C ASN A 28 -4.46 6.08 2.88
N ARG A 29 -4.62 7.39 3.11
CA ARG A 29 -4.35 7.99 4.42
C ARG A 29 -5.51 7.85 5.40
N PHE A 30 -6.75 7.98 4.93
CA PHE A 30 -7.93 8.12 5.78
C PHE A 30 -8.92 6.95 5.67
N GLY A 31 -8.67 6.00 4.76
CA GLY A 31 -9.62 4.94 4.42
C GLY A 31 -10.87 5.42 3.70
N LYS A 32 -10.94 6.71 3.35
CA LYS A 32 -12.10 7.33 2.71
C LYS A 32 -11.67 8.39 1.70
N CYS A 33 -12.39 8.45 0.59
CA CYS A 33 -12.20 9.45 -0.44
C CYS A 33 -13.57 10.02 -0.85
N ASN A 34 -13.70 11.34 -0.87
CA ASN A 34 -14.95 12.03 -1.21
C ASN A 34 -15.38 11.80 -2.67
N ARG A 35 -14.45 11.37 -3.54
CA ARG A 35 -14.72 11.06 -4.95
C ARG A 35 -15.32 9.66 -5.16
N GLY A 36 -15.28 8.79 -4.15
CA GLY A 36 -15.83 7.43 -4.21
C GLY A 36 -15.35 6.67 -5.46
N GLN A 37 -16.30 6.08 -6.19
CA GLN A 37 -16.03 5.31 -7.42
C GLN A 37 -15.63 6.18 -8.63
N LYS A 38 -15.83 7.50 -8.57
CA LYS A 38 -15.43 8.45 -9.63
C LYS A 38 -13.98 8.93 -9.44
N CYS A 39 -13.24 8.38 -8.48
CA CYS A 39 -11.87 8.77 -8.24
C CYS A 39 -10.97 8.28 -9.40
N PRO A 40 -10.16 9.15 -10.02
CA PRO A 40 -9.23 8.74 -11.08
C PRO A 40 -8.02 7.95 -10.55
N TYR A 41 -7.87 7.86 -9.23
CA TYR A 41 -6.76 7.20 -8.55
C TYR A 41 -7.21 5.87 -7.93
N ILE A 42 -6.26 4.96 -7.72
CA ILE A 42 -6.55 3.62 -7.20
C ILE A 42 -6.98 3.68 -5.73
N HIS A 43 -8.09 3.02 -5.39
CA HIS A 43 -8.55 2.78 -4.02
C HIS A 43 -8.25 1.33 -3.63
N ASP A 44 -7.04 1.09 -3.12
CA ASP A 44 -6.59 -0.23 -2.69
C ASP A 44 -6.69 -0.36 -1.16
N PRO A 45 -7.60 -1.20 -0.62
CA PRO A 45 -7.80 -1.36 0.82
C PRO A 45 -6.57 -1.90 1.54
N GLU A 46 -5.68 -2.62 0.85
CA GLU A 46 -4.45 -3.16 1.45
C GLU A 46 -3.39 -2.07 1.68
N LYS A 47 -3.44 -0.98 0.91
CA LYS A 47 -2.52 0.14 1.04
C LYS A 47 -2.97 1.18 2.07
N VAL A 48 -4.24 1.12 2.50
CA VAL A 48 -4.79 2.03 3.50
C VAL A 48 -4.03 1.90 4.83
N ALA A 49 -3.82 3.04 5.49
CA ALA A 49 -3.19 3.11 6.80
C ALA A 49 -3.80 2.11 7.79
N VAL A 50 -2.94 1.52 8.62
CA VAL A 50 -3.35 0.60 9.68
C VAL A 50 -4.21 1.35 10.70
N CYS A 51 -5.28 0.71 11.14
CA CYS A 51 -6.18 1.27 12.14
C CYS A 51 -5.45 1.47 13.46
N THR A 52 -5.22 2.73 13.86
CA THR A 52 -4.56 3.06 15.13
C THR A 52 -5.35 2.57 16.35
N ARG A 53 -6.68 2.49 16.25
CA ARG A 53 -7.56 1.97 17.31
C ARG A 53 -7.40 0.46 17.45
N PHE A 54 -7.18 -0.24 16.34
CA PHE A 54 -6.94 -1.68 16.33
C PHE A 54 -5.56 -2.01 16.89
N LEU A 55 -4.53 -1.24 16.54
CA LEU A 55 -3.20 -1.35 17.17
C LEU A 55 -3.26 -1.19 18.70
N ARG A 56 -4.20 -0.39 19.20
CA ARG A 56 -4.44 -0.19 20.64
C ARG A 56 -5.41 -1.20 21.27
N GLY A 57 -5.97 -2.15 20.51
CA GLY A 57 -6.97 -3.10 20.99
C GLY A 57 -8.34 -2.49 21.32
N THR A 58 -8.63 -1.28 20.84
CA THR A 58 -9.88 -0.54 21.15
C THR A 58 -10.82 -0.41 19.95
N CYS A 59 -10.44 -0.96 18.79
CA CYS A 59 -11.30 -0.95 17.62
C CYS A 59 -12.42 -1.98 17.79
N LYS A 60 -13.67 -1.50 17.87
CA LYS A 60 -14.87 -2.33 17.93
C LYS A 60 -15.36 -2.81 16.55
N LYS A 61 -14.68 -2.42 15.47
CA LYS A 61 -15.07 -2.71 14.08
C LYS A 61 -14.20 -3.84 13.51
N THR A 62 -14.18 -4.98 14.18
CA THR A 62 -13.38 -6.15 13.76
C THR A 62 -13.99 -6.88 12.56
N ASP A 63 -15.28 -6.68 12.28
CA ASP A 63 -16.06 -7.39 11.25
C ASP A 63 -15.82 -6.86 9.81
N GLY A 64 -14.67 -6.22 9.55
CA GLY A 64 -14.36 -5.66 8.23
C GLY A 64 -15.07 -4.33 7.90
N THR A 65 -15.88 -3.78 8.80
CA THR A 65 -16.50 -2.43 8.63
C THR A 65 -15.54 -1.29 8.99
N CYS A 66 -14.31 -1.61 9.39
CA CYS A 66 -13.29 -0.59 9.66
C CYS A 66 -12.78 -0.04 8.32
N PRO A 67 -12.75 1.29 8.13
CA PRO A 67 -12.20 1.89 6.91
C PRO A 67 -10.67 1.76 6.82
N PHE A 68 -10.01 1.29 7.88
CA PHE A 68 -8.56 1.18 7.98
C PHE A 68 -8.15 -0.29 8.04
N SER A 69 -6.93 -0.59 7.58
CA SER A 69 -6.41 -1.95 7.59
C SER A 69 -6.26 -2.48 9.02
N HIS A 70 -6.77 -3.70 9.27
CA HIS A 70 -6.52 -4.49 10.48
C HIS A 70 -5.45 -5.56 10.25
N GLN A 71 -4.71 -5.48 9.13
CA GLN A 71 -3.55 -6.32 8.88
C GLN A 71 -2.35 -5.72 9.61
N VAL A 72 -1.98 -6.28 10.77
CA VAL A 72 -0.62 -6.08 11.29
C VAL A 72 0.25 -7.13 10.63
N SER A 73 1.04 -6.74 9.64
CA SER A 73 2.06 -7.63 9.07
C SER A 73 3.01 -8.04 10.19
N LYS A 74 2.89 -9.28 10.70
CA LYS A 74 3.86 -9.88 11.61
C LYS A 74 5.20 -10.12 10.89
N ASP A 75 5.18 -10.21 9.55
CA ASP A 75 6.30 -10.43 8.63
C ASP A 75 7.18 -9.20 8.29
N LYS A 76 7.29 -8.23 9.19
CA LYS A 76 8.39 -7.25 9.17
C LYS A 76 9.30 -7.39 10.39
N VAL A 77 9.20 -8.49 11.12
CA VAL A 77 10.37 -9.04 11.80
C VAL A 77 11.17 -9.74 10.70
N SER A 78 12.31 -9.15 10.36
CA SER A 78 13.39 -9.85 9.67
C SER A 78 13.53 -11.23 10.29
N ASP A 79 13.49 -12.24 9.45
CA ASP A 79 13.47 -13.66 9.74
C ASP A 79 14.71 -14.10 10.55
N CYS A 80 14.72 -13.78 11.85
CA CYS A 80 15.56 -14.48 12.81
C CYS A 80 14.89 -15.83 13.05
N HIS A 81 15.13 -16.78 12.14
CA HIS A 81 14.78 -18.18 12.29
C HIS A 81 15.27 -18.68 13.66
N PRO A 82 14.40 -19.05 14.61
CA PRO A 82 14.78 -19.97 15.65
C PRO A 82 14.81 -21.35 15.00
N LEU A 83 15.98 -21.97 14.93
CA LEU A 83 16.10 -23.40 14.63
C LEU A 83 15.37 -24.18 15.73
N THR A 84 14.09 -24.49 15.52
CA THR A 84 13.35 -25.42 16.37
C THR A 84 12.93 -26.63 15.55
N ALA A 85 13.70 -27.69 15.75
CA ALA A 85 13.32 -29.09 15.86
C ALA A 85 12.12 -29.59 15.02
N GLN A 86 12.46 -30.48 14.09
CA GLN A 86 11.56 -31.38 13.38
C GLN A 86 10.78 -32.28 14.37
N PRO A 87 9.47 -32.53 14.16
CA PRO A 87 8.81 -33.71 14.71
C PRO A 87 8.64 -34.78 13.62
N THR A 88 9.33 -35.92 13.79
CA THR A 88 8.86 -37.32 13.73
C THR A 88 10.06 -38.23 13.56
#